data_AF-A0AAI8VTV2-F1
#
_entry.id   AF-A0AAI8VTV2-F1
#
_cell.length_a   1.000
_cell.length_b   1.000
_cell.length_c   1.000
_cell.angle_alpha   90.00
_cell.angle_beta   90.00
_cell.angle_gamma   90.00
#
_symmetry.space_group_name_H-M   'P 1'
#
loop_
_entity.id
_entity.type
_entity.pdbx_description
1 polymer ?
#
loop_
_entity_poly.entity_id
_entity_poly.type
_entity_poly.pdbx_seq_one_letter_code
_entity_poly.pdbx_strand_id
1 'polypeptide(L)'
;MATAQGRFSLQTWMPENPHPHWDPAEVGAEQLSQHAISNLNIELVKDFDREMDELVREYCPRCKESWFGMEVRHGVCSKCRLLDKGIGPRDVHLMSDANKMDFGDVPGDLPELTYSSSSHRAGHPTSTALFSATLDR
;
A
#
# COMPACT_ATOMS: atom_id res chain seq x y z
N MET A 1 -26.83 -5.28 47.59
CA MET A 1 -26.60 -6.12 46.40
C MET A 1 -27.78 -5.96 45.45
N ALA A 2 -27.59 -5.25 44.33
CA ALA A 2 -28.53 -5.25 43.20
C ALA A 2 -27.73 -4.87 41.95
N THR A 3 -27.33 -5.89 41.20
CA THR A 3 -26.67 -5.78 39.89
C THR A 3 -27.70 -5.38 38.83
N ALA A 4 -27.53 -4.22 38.21
CA ALA A 4 -28.26 -3.86 37.00
C ALA A 4 -27.56 -4.52 35.80
N GLN A 5 -28.13 -5.58 35.25
CA GLN A 5 -27.68 -6.19 34.00
C GLN A 5 -28.30 -5.42 32.82
N GLY A 6 -27.61 -4.39 32.35
CA GLY A 6 -27.91 -3.75 31.07
C GLY A 6 -27.42 -4.63 29.93
N ARG A 7 -28.32 -5.39 29.32
CA ARG A 7 -28.02 -6.15 28.10
C ARG A 7 -28.11 -5.17 26.92
N PHE A 8 -26.99 -4.60 26.51
CA PHE A 8 -26.94 -3.85 25.25
C PHE A 8 -27.08 -4.84 24.08
N SER A 9 -28.21 -4.75 23.37
CA SER A 9 -28.38 -5.44 22.09
C SER A 9 -27.61 -4.68 21.02
N LEU A 10 -26.67 -5.35 20.35
CA LEU A 10 -25.85 -4.77 19.28
C LEU A 10 -26.60 -4.62 17.94
N GLN A 11 -27.91 -4.91 17.88
CA GLN A 11 -28.63 -5.08 16.62
C GLN A 11 -29.31 -3.83 16.05
N THR A 12 -29.13 -2.64 16.63
CA THR A 12 -29.93 -1.46 16.23
C THR A 12 -29.22 -0.44 15.34
N TRP A 13 -28.01 -0.71 14.81
CA TRP A 13 -27.18 0.35 14.19
C TRP A 13 -26.88 0.21 12.69
N MET A 14 -27.60 -0.63 11.95
CA MET A 14 -27.56 -0.57 10.49
C MET A 14 -28.98 -0.77 9.95
N PRO A 15 -29.67 0.26 9.41
CA PRO A 15 -30.69 -0.02 8.43
C PRO A 15 -30.02 -0.83 7.31
N GLU A 16 -30.67 -1.91 6.87
CA GLU A 16 -30.25 -2.66 5.68
C GLU A 16 -30.23 -1.69 4.51
N ASN A 17 -29.05 -1.13 4.23
CA ASN A 17 -28.83 -0.30 3.08
C ASN A 17 -28.77 -1.30 1.92
N PRO A 18 -29.71 -1.28 0.95
CA PRO A 18 -29.61 -2.17 -0.19
C PRO A 18 -28.30 -1.83 -0.89
N HIS A 19 -27.30 -2.70 -0.75
CA HIS A 19 -26.10 -2.59 -1.55
C HIS A 19 -26.56 -2.64 -3.01
N PRO A 20 -26.15 -1.69 -3.87
CA PRO A 20 -26.35 -1.87 -5.30
C PRO A 20 -25.80 -3.25 -5.63
N HIS A 21 -26.64 -4.14 -6.14
CA HIS A 21 -26.20 -5.42 -6.65
C HIS A 21 -25.30 -5.08 -7.84
N TRP A 22 -24.00 -4.98 -7.60
CA TRP A 22 -23.03 -4.82 -8.65
C TRP A 22 -23.01 -6.16 -9.38
N ASP A 23 -23.81 -6.29 -10.43
CA ASP A 23 -23.71 -7.42 -11.35
C ASP A 23 -22.78 -6.97 -12.49
N PRO A 24 -21.53 -7.47 -12.56
CA PRO A 24 -20.60 -7.09 -13.63
C PRO A 24 -21.14 -7.41 -15.02
N ALA A 25 -22.08 -8.36 -15.11
CA ALA A 25 -22.69 -8.81 -16.35
C ALA A 25 -23.69 -7.81 -16.93
N GLU A 26 -24.20 -6.85 -16.16
CA GLU A 26 -25.17 -5.84 -16.64
C GLU A 26 -24.51 -4.55 -17.15
N VAL A 27 -23.20 -4.39 -16.97
CA VAL A 27 -22.47 -3.22 -17.49
C VAL A 27 -22.20 -3.45 -18.98
N GLY A 28 -23.12 -2.99 -19.84
CA GLY A 28 -23.01 -3.14 -21.29
C GLY A 28 -21.69 -2.61 -21.84
N ALA A 29 -21.13 -3.26 -22.86
CA ALA A 29 -19.84 -2.91 -23.48
C ALA A 29 -19.73 -1.43 -23.93
N GLU A 30 -20.88 -0.79 -24.19
CA GLU A 30 -20.98 0.63 -24.52
C GLU A 30 -20.62 1.56 -23.35
N GLN A 31 -20.90 1.17 -22.10
CA GLN A 31 -20.54 1.93 -20.90
C GLN A 31 -19.03 1.91 -20.63
N LEU A 32 -18.35 0.82 -21.00
CA LEU A 32 -16.89 0.69 -20.94
C LEU A 32 -16.17 1.43 -22.08
N SER A 33 -16.90 1.84 -23.12
CA SER A 33 -16.36 2.64 -24.23
C SER A 33 -16.31 4.15 -23.92
N GLN A 34 -16.98 4.57 -22.85
CA GLN A 34 -16.93 5.94 -22.36
C GLN A 34 -15.63 6.16 -21.58
N HIS A 35 -15.04 7.35 -21.71
CA HIS A 35 -13.89 7.71 -20.89
C HIS A 35 -14.24 7.57 -19.41
N ALA A 36 -13.44 6.81 -18.67
CA ALA A 36 -13.64 6.57 -17.23
C ALA A 36 -13.66 7.87 -16.40
N ILE A 37 -13.16 8.96 -16.97
CA ILE A 37 -13.10 10.30 -16.38
C ILE A 37 -13.58 11.32 -17.41
N SER A 38 -14.48 12.23 -17.00
CA SER A 38 -14.92 13.35 -17.83
C SER A 38 -13.79 14.34 -18.12
N ASN A 39 -13.87 15.10 -19.21
CA ASN A 39 -12.87 16.13 -19.56
C ASN A 39 -12.64 17.14 -18.43
N LEU A 40 -13.68 17.48 -17.65
CA LEU A 40 -13.53 18.35 -16.47
C LEU A 40 -12.62 17.72 -15.42
N ASN A 41 -12.79 16.44 -15.09
CA ASN A 41 -11.91 15.83 -14.10
C ASN A 41 -10.51 15.53 -14.67
N ILE A 42 -10.34 15.43 -16.00
CA ILE A 42 -8.99 15.38 -16.60
C ILE A 42 -8.22 16.65 -16.25
N GLU A 43 -8.84 17.83 -16.38
CA GLU A 43 -8.19 19.09 -16.02
C GLU A 43 -7.92 19.19 -14.50
N LEU A 44 -8.84 18.72 -13.66
CA LEU A 44 -8.61 18.64 -12.21
C LEU A 44 -7.43 17.73 -11.84
N VAL A 45 -7.27 16.58 -12.52
CA VAL A 45 -6.13 15.68 -12.30
C VAL A 45 -4.82 16.35 -12.68
N LYS A 46 -4.78 17.07 -13.80
CA LYS A 46 -3.57 17.81 -14.23
C LYS A 46 -3.19 18.91 -13.24
N ASP A 47 -4.19 19.64 -12.74
CA ASP A 47 -3.96 20.69 -11.75
C ASP A 47 -3.43 20.09 -10.44
N PHE A 48 -4.01 18.97 -9.99
CA PHE A 48 -3.51 18.23 -8.84
C PHE A 48 -2.07 17.75 -9.05
N ASP A 49 -1.75 17.12 -10.17
CA ASP A 49 -0.40 16.63 -10.46
C ASP A 49 0.63 17.77 -10.45
N ARG A 50 0.26 18.93 -11.02
CA ARG A 50 1.10 20.14 -10.99
C ARG A 50 1.34 20.64 -9.56
N GLU A 51 0.30 20.72 -8.75
CA GLU A 51 0.45 21.10 -7.33
C GLU A 51 1.31 20.08 -6.57
N MET A 52 1.17 18.80 -6.88
CA MET A 52 1.97 17.73 -6.27
C MET A 52 3.46 17.79 -6.67
N ASP A 53 3.77 18.22 -7.90
CA ASP A 53 5.15 18.41 -8.37
C ASP A 53 5.83 19.63 -7.73
N GLU A 54 5.04 20.66 -7.37
CA GLU A 54 5.55 21.83 -6.64
C GLU A 54 5.84 21.52 -5.16
N LEU A 55 5.20 20.49 -4.59
CA LEU A 55 5.44 20.07 -3.23
C LEU A 55 6.80 19.36 -3.10
N VAL A 56 7.70 19.93 -2.29
CA VAL A 56 8.98 19.30 -1.97
C VAL A 56 8.74 18.16 -0.99
N ARG A 57 8.99 16.92 -1.43
CA ARG A 57 9.09 15.77 -0.53
C ARG A 57 10.35 15.91 0.32
N GLU A 58 10.16 15.88 1.64
CA GLU A 58 11.27 15.85 2.59
C GLU A 58 11.73 14.40 2.77
N TYR A 59 13.02 14.21 2.98
CA TYR A 59 13.62 12.90 3.23
C TYR A 59 14.23 12.85 4.62
N CYS A 60 13.92 11.79 5.36
CA CYS A 60 14.54 11.50 6.66
C CYS A 60 15.55 10.37 6.50
N PRO A 61 16.88 10.62 6.55
CA PRO A 61 17.89 9.56 6.44
C PRO A 61 17.79 8.51 7.53
N ARG A 62 17.19 8.86 8.68
CA ARG A 62 17.08 7.96 9.82
C ARG A 62 16.03 6.87 9.64
N CYS A 63 14.79 7.23 9.31
CA CYS A 63 13.75 6.22 9.02
C CYS A 63 13.64 5.87 7.53
N LYS A 64 14.44 6.51 6.67
CA LYS A 64 14.46 6.36 5.20
C LYS A 64 13.12 6.68 4.51
N GLU A 65 12.17 7.29 5.22
CA GLU A 65 10.88 7.73 4.65
C GLU A 65 11.07 9.05 3.87
N SER A 66 10.35 9.18 2.75
CA SER A 66 10.27 10.40 1.94
C SER A 66 8.81 10.81 1.78
N TRP A 67 8.40 11.92 2.39
CA TRP A 67 7.00 12.37 2.39
C TRP A 67 6.88 13.90 2.52
N PHE A 68 5.67 14.42 2.33
CA PHE A 68 5.36 15.83 2.55
C PHE A 68 5.15 16.13 4.04
N GLY A 69 5.51 17.33 4.49
CA GLY A 69 5.22 17.78 5.86
C GLY A 69 5.85 16.92 6.95
N MET A 70 7.03 16.33 6.70
CA MET A 70 7.73 15.52 7.70
C MET A 70 8.39 16.36 8.80
N GLU A 71 8.44 17.69 8.63
CA GLU A 71 9.10 18.66 9.49
C GLU A 71 10.52 18.24 9.85
N VAL A 72 11.33 17.93 8.83
CA VAL A 72 12.73 17.50 9.04
C VAL A 72 13.53 18.63 9.66
N ARG A 73 14.12 18.38 10.83
CA ARG A 73 15.01 19.31 11.54
C ARG A 73 16.27 18.58 11.93
N HIS A 74 17.42 19.16 11.62
CA HIS A 74 18.74 18.53 11.82
C HIS A 74 18.81 17.11 11.21
N GLY A 75 18.17 16.91 10.05
CA GLY A 75 18.15 15.62 9.35
C GLY A 75 17.26 14.54 9.97
N VAL A 76 16.41 14.85 10.93
CA VAL A 76 15.49 13.89 11.56
C VAL A 76 14.05 14.40 11.44
N CYS A 77 13.08 13.57 11.05
CA CYS A 77 11.66 13.94 10.97
C CYS A 77 10.98 14.05 12.36
N SER A 78 9.81 14.70 12.41
CA SER A 78 9.03 14.87 13.65
C SER A 78 8.70 13.55 14.36
N LYS A 79 8.26 12.53 13.61
CA LYS A 79 7.96 11.18 14.08
C LYS A 79 9.17 10.55 14.79
N CYS A 80 10.35 10.63 14.18
CA CYS A 80 11.58 10.12 14.77
C CYS A 80 11.94 10.84 16.07
N ARG A 81 11.91 12.18 16.08
CA ARG A 81 12.19 12.97 17.30
C ARG A 81 11.20 12.66 18.43
N LEU A 82 9.93 12.41 18.10
CA LEU A 82 8.92 12.04 19.09
C LEU A 82 9.20 10.67 19.71
N LEU A 83 9.63 9.70 18.91
CA LEU A 83 9.99 8.37 19.38
C LEU A 83 11.21 8.39 20.30
N ASP A 84 12.13 9.34 20.13
CA ASP A 84 13.30 9.46 21.02
C ASP A 84 13.06 10.26 22.29
N LYS A 85 11.85 10.78 22.47
CA LYS A 85 11.55 11.62 23.62
C LYS A 85 11.77 10.81 24.91
N GLY A 86 12.73 11.23 25.72
CA GLY A 86 13.07 10.57 26.98
C GLY A 86 14.16 9.49 26.87
N ILE A 87 14.75 9.30 25.70
CA ILE A 87 15.95 8.48 25.52
C ILE A 87 17.14 9.19 26.20
N GLY A 88 17.86 8.48 27.07
CA GLY A 88 18.99 9.03 27.82
C GLY A 88 20.25 9.19 26.95
N PRO A 89 21.28 9.94 27.40
CA PRO A 89 22.49 10.20 26.61
C PRO A 89 23.31 8.97 26.21
N ARG A 90 23.04 7.81 26.83
CA ARG A 90 23.73 6.54 26.56
C ARG A 90 22.86 5.55 25.79
N ASP A 91 21.59 5.87 25.61
CA ASP A 91 20.63 5.00 24.94
C ASP A 91 20.67 5.26 23.43
N VAL A 92 20.43 4.21 22.64
CA VAL A 92 20.41 4.32 21.18
C VAL A 92 19.03 4.75 20.69
N HIS A 93 18.98 5.72 19.78
CA HIS A 93 17.73 6.15 19.16
C HIS A 93 17.12 5.02 18.32
N LEU A 94 15.81 4.82 18.43
CA LEU A 94 15.10 3.66 17.86
C LEU A 94 15.36 3.47 16.36
N MET A 95 15.30 4.55 15.58
CA MET A 95 15.46 4.45 14.12
C MET A 95 16.90 4.75 13.65
N SER A 96 17.88 4.84 14.56
CA SER A 96 19.26 5.14 14.16
C SER A 96 20.01 3.93 13.62
N ASP A 97 21.07 4.17 12.83
CA ASP A 97 22.01 3.15 12.37
C ASP A 97 22.61 2.34 13.53
N ALA A 98 22.81 2.98 14.68
CA ALA A 98 23.30 2.33 15.90
C ALA A 98 22.36 1.25 16.43
N ASN A 99 21.04 1.39 16.18
CA ASN A 99 20.04 0.40 16.60
C ASN A 99 19.86 -0.75 15.60
N LYS A 100 20.55 -0.73 14.44
CA LYS A 100 20.56 -1.82 13.45
C LYS A 100 19.16 -2.33 13.05
N MET A 101 18.19 -1.41 12.98
CA MET A 101 16.81 -1.69 12.54
C MET A 101 16.68 -1.81 11.02
N ASP A 102 17.80 -1.65 10.30
CA ASP A 102 17.89 -1.86 8.87
C ASP A 102 18.20 -3.33 8.60
N PHE A 103 17.27 -4.04 7.95
CA PHE A 103 17.45 -5.46 7.60
C PHE A 103 18.41 -5.66 6.42
N GLY A 104 18.90 -4.57 5.82
CA GLY A 104 19.74 -4.60 4.63
C GLY A 104 18.93 -4.69 3.35
N ASP A 105 19.63 -4.97 2.25
CA ASP A 105 19.00 -5.08 0.94
C ASP A 105 18.09 -6.30 0.84
N VAL A 106 17.03 -6.16 0.06
CA VAL A 106 16.13 -7.28 -0.26
C VAL A 106 16.93 -8.34 -1.01
N PRO A 107 16.93 -9.61 -0.55
CA PRO A 107 17.63 -10.68 -1.24
C PRO A 107 17.12 -10.87 -2.68
N GLY A 108 18.03 -11.11 -3.63
CA GLY A 108 17.69 -11.19 -5.07
C GLY A 108 16.89 -12.43 -5.47
N ASP A 109 16.71 -13.39 -4.56
CA ASP A 109 15.84 -14.55 -4.70
C ASP A 109 14.39 -14.28 -4.28
N LEU A 110 14.08 -13.10 -3.73
CA LEU A 110 12.70 -12.70 -3.51
C LEU A 110 12.03 -12.34 -4.84
N PRO A 111 10.81 -12.85 -5.09
CA PRO A 111 10.06 -12.45 -6.27
C PRO A 111 9.79 -10.95 -6.23
N GLU A 112 9.98 -10.28 -7.36
CA GLU A 112 9.66 -8.87 -7.51
C GLU A 112 8.16 -8.65 -7.24
N LEU A 113 7.84 -7.70 -6.36
CA LEU A 113 6.46 -7.32 -6.10
C LEU A 113 5.94 -6.51 -7.29
N THR A 114 5.49 -7.20 -8.32
CA THR A 114 4.74 -6.57 -9.41
C THR A 114 3.39 -6.12 -8.88
N TYR A 115 3.03 -4.86 -9.07
CA TYR A 115 1.70 -4.34 -8.77
C TYR A 115 0.64 -5.18 -9.52
N SER A 116 -0.03 -6.09 -8.84
CA SER A 116 -0.98 -7.01 -9.47
C SER A 116 -2.31 -6.32 -9.73
N SER A 117 -2.38 -5.44 -10.73
CA SER A 117 -3.67 -5.00 -11.30
C SER A 117 -4.13 -5.88 -12.47
N SER A 118 -3.29 -6.78 -12.97
CA SER A 118 -3.63 -7.64 -14.11
C SER A 118 -3.68 -9.11 -13.73
N SER A 119 -4.83 -9.55 -13.22
CA SER A 119 -5.18 -10.96 -13.28
C SER A 119 -5.41 -11.34 -14.75
N HIS A 120 -4.70 -12.37 -15.21
CA HIS A 120 -4.84 -13.10 -16.48
C HIS A 120 -4.51 -12.41 -17.81
N ARG A 121 -3.29 -12.65 -18.30
CA ARG A 121 -3.08 -13.28 -19.63
C ARG A 121 -1.64 -13.79 -19.76
N ALA A 122 -1.43 -15.06 -19.42
CA ALA A 122 -0.33 -15.82 -19.99
C ALA A 122 -0.93 -17.14 -20.44
N GLY A 123 -0.98 -17.33 -21.76
CA GLY A 123 -1.51 -18.53 -22.40
C GLY A 123 -0.74 -19.76 -21.95
N HIS A 124 -1.48 -20.86 -21.78
CA HIS A 124 -0.89 -22.18 -21.67
C HIS A 124 -0.12 -22.52 -22.95
N PRO A 125 1.17 -22.87 -22.89
CA PRO A 125 1.75 -23.73 -23.89
C PRO A 125 1.40 -25.18 -23.54
N THR A 126 0.73 -25.83 -24.49
CA THR A 126 0.48 -27.27 -24.54
C THR A 126 1.80 -28.03 -24.39
N SER A 127 1.96 -28.72 -23.26
CA SER A 127 3.05 -29.65 -23.01
C SER A 127 2.89 -30.87 -23.93
N THR A 128 3.68 -30.93 -25.00
CA THR A 128 3.94 -32.18 -25.72
C THR A 128 5.25 -32.73 -25.19
N ALA A 129 5.14 -33.60 -24.20
CA ALA A 129 6.26 -34.35 -23.66
C ALA A 129 6.74 -35.38 -24.69
N LEU A 130 8.01 -35.29 -25.10
CA LEU A 130 8.79 -36.41 -25.62
C LEU A 130 10.27 -36.13 -25.37
N PHE A 131 10.87 -36.78 -24.38
CA PHE A 131 12.24 -37.26 -24.52
C PHE A 131 12.42 -38.55 -23.73
N SER A 132 12.76 -39.59 -24.49
CA SER A 132 12.91 -40.99 -24.10
C SER A 132 14.07 -41.20 -23.13
N ALA A 133 13.90 -42.21 -22.28
CA ALA A 133 14.88 -42.68 -21.32
C ALA A 133 15.95 -43.62 -21.93
N THR A 134 17.07 -43.75 -21.21
CA THR A 134 18.16 -44.78 -21.24
C THR A 134 19.13 -44.73 -22.43
N LEU A 135 20.44 -45.01 -22.36
CA LEU A 135 21.41 -45.63 -21.40
C LEU A 135 22.68 -44.73 -21.35
N ASP A 136 23.61 -44.76 -20.39
CA ASP A 136 24.61 -45.81 -20.14
C ASP A 136 25.38 -45.56 -18.83
N ARG A 137 25.49 -46.59 -17.97
CA ARG A 137 26.77 -47.17 -17.51
C ARG A 137 26.52 -48.49 -16.76
#